data_AF-A0AAW6KIL7-F1
#
_entry.id   AF-A0AAW6KIL7-F1
#
_cell.length_a   1.000
_cell.length_b   1.000
_cell.length_c   1.000
_cell.angle_alpha   90.00
_cell.angle_beta   90.00
_cell.angle_gamma   90.00
#
_symmetry.space_group_name_H-M   'P 1'
#
loop_
_entity.id
_entity.type
_entity.pdbx_description
1 polymer ?
#
loop_
_entity_poly.entity_id
_entity_poly.type
_entity_poly.pdbx_seq_one_letter_code
_entity_poly.pdbx_strand_id
1 'polypeptide(L)'
;YNFHIYDGLIQSKQSAQRALADSNSLTEIENYVNANRTDTNHNLAGIAKGRNVILVSLESTQSFVVNQKLNGKEITPYLNDLIKKSYSFENFYHQTGQGKTADSEFIVDNSLYPLGRGAVFFTNAGNEYTAMPEILKNHGYYSSIFHANNKSFWNRDIMYDTFKYDKFYDINSYDVNEENSVGWG
;
A
#
# COMPACT_ATOMS: atom_id res chain seq x y z
N TYR A 1 -27.67 11.94 7.21
CA TYR A 1 -28.80 11.00 7.02
C TYR A 1 -28.91 10.72 5.54
N ASN A 2 -28.50 9.52 5.09
CA ASN A 2 -28.62 8.91 3.73
C ASN A 2 -27.38 8.10 3.28
N PHE A 3 -26.38 7.90 4.14
CA PHE A 3 -25.18 7.11 3.79
C PHE A 3 -25.54 5.68 3.33
N HIS A 4 -26.49 5.01 3.99
CA HIS A 4 -26.92 3.66 3.57
C HIS A 4 -27.58 3.60 2.18
N ILE A 5 -28.29 4.66 1.76
CA ILE A 5 -28.87 4.73 0.40
C ILE A 5 -27.74 4.94 -0.62
N TYR A 6 -26.80 5.83 -0.30
CA TYR A 6 -25.63 6.08 -1.13
C TYR A 6 -24.79 4.79 -1.29
N ASP A 7 -24.51 4.09 -0.20
CA ASP A 7 -23.77 2.83 -0.20
C ASP A 7 -24.49 1.75 -1.01
N GLY A 8 -25.81 1.65 -0.88
CA GLY A 8 -26.63 0.74 -1.69
C GLY A 8 -26.53 1.03 -3.19
N LEU A 9 -26.54 2.31 -3.58
CA LEU A 9 -26.35 2.72 -4.99
C LEU A 9 -24.94 2.38 -5.50
N ILE A 10 -23.90 2.60 -4.69
CA ILE A 10 -22.52 2.27 -5.05
C ILE A 10 -22.37 0.75 -5.23
N GLN A 11 -22.87 -0.04 -4.27
CA GLN A 11 -22.81 -1.50 -4.33
C GLN A 11 -23.54 -2.05 -5.56
N SER A 12 -24.73 -1.52 -5.86
CA SER A 12 -25.51 -1.89 -7.04
C SER A 12 -24.76 -1.55 -8.33
N LYS A 13 -24.18 -0.35 -8.42
CA LYS A 13 -23.38 0.06 -9.58
C LYS A 13 -22.16 -0.85 -9.78
N GLN A 14 -21.42 -1.18 -8.73
CA GLN A 14 -20.27 -2.07 -8.82
C GLN A 14 -20.67 -3.49 -9.25
N SER A 15 -21.77 -4.01 -8.71
CA SER A 15 -22.30 -5.32 -9.08
C SER A 15 -22.69 -5.38 -10.56
N ALA A 16 -23.36 -4.34 -11.05
CA ALA A 16 -23.71 -4.21 -12.47
C ALA A 16 -22.46 -4.09 -13.37
N GLN A 17 -21.45 -3.32 -12.96
CA GLN A 17 -20.20 -3.21 -13.71
C GLN A 17 -19.47 -4.56 -13.82
N ARG A 18 -19.44 -5.37 -12.75
CA ARG A 18 -18.87 -6.72 -12.79
C ARG A 18 -19.64 -7.63 -13.74
N ALA A 19 -20.97 -7.58 -13.71
CA ALA A 19 -21.82 -8.41 -14.58
C ALA A 19 -21.69 -8.04 -16.07
N LEU A 20 -21.36 -6.78 -16.37
CA LEU A 20 -21.18 -6.25 -17.72
C LEU A 20 -19.71 -6.20 -18.16
N ALA A 21 -18.78 -6.76 -17.37
CA ALA A 21 -17.37 -6.74 -17.69
C ALA A 21 -17.07 -7.59 -18.94
N ASP A 22 -16.35 -7.01 -19.90
CA ASP A 22 -15.95 -7.65 -21.15
C ASP A 22 -14.42 -7.84 -21.17
N SER A 23 -13.97 -9.02 -21.59
CA SER A 23 -12.56 -9.35 -21.80
C SER A 23 -11.84 -8.40 -22.77
N ASN A 24 -12.55 -7.80 -23.73
CA ASN A 24 -11.95 -6.87 -24.69
C ASN A 24 -11.30 -5.65 -24.02
N SER A 25 -11.81 -5.21 -22.86
CA SER A 25 -11.23 -4.10 -22.11
C SER A 25 -9.87 -4.44 -21.50
N LEU A 26 -9.57 -5.71 -21.25
CA LEU A 26 -8.25 -6.13 -20.75
C LEU A 26 -7.18 -6.04 -21.82
N THR A 27 -7.51 -6.42 -23.06
CA THR A 27 -6.56 -6.36 -24.20
C THR A 27 -6.07 -4.93 -24.46
N GLU A 28 -6.94 -3.92 -24.36
CA GLU A 28 -6.54 -2.52 -24.51
C GLU A 28 -5.56 -2.08 -23.39
N ILE A 29 -5.82 -2.49 -22.14
CA ILE A 29 -4.96 -2.20 -20.99
C ILE A 29 -3.60 -2.88 -21.15
N GLU A 30 -3.58 -4.16 -21.54
CA GLU A 30 -2.35 -4.91 -21.79
C GLU A 30 -1.50 -4.25 -22.88
N ASN A 31 -2.13 -3.83 -23.98
CA ASN A 31 -1.45 -3.11 -25.05
C ASN A 31 -0.83 -1.79 -24.55
N TYR A 32 -1.58 -1.01 -23.75
CA TYR A 32 -1.07 0.23 -23.18
C TYR A 32 0.12 -0.02 -22.24
N VAL A 33 0.02 -0.99 -21.33
CA VAL A 33 1.11 -1.32 -20.39
C VAL A 33 2.35 -1.80 -21.14
N ASN A 34 2.18 -2.68 -22.13
CA ASN A 34 3.29 -3.20 -22.93
C ASN A 34 3.98 -2.11 -23.77
N ALA A 35 3.20 -1.20 -24.37
CA ALA A 35 3.74 -0.10 -25.17
C ALA A 35 4.54 0.93 -24.34
N ASN A 36 4.22 1.06 -23.04
CA ASN A 36 4.88 2.01 -22.13
C ASN A 36 5.89 1.35 -21.19
N ARG A 37 6.18 0.05 -21.37
CA ARG A 37 7.13 -0.67 -20.54
C ARG A 37 8.55 -0.17 -20.80
N THR A 38 9.27 0.13 -19.73
CA THR A 38 10.69 0.52 -19.80
C THR A 38 11.59 -0.70 -19.60
N ASP A 39 12.75 -0.67 -20.25
CA ASP A 39 13.76 -1.72 -20.09
C ASP A 39 14.36 -1.72 -18.69
N THR A 40 14.70 -2.91 -18.20
CA THR A 40 15.35 -3.05 -16.90
C THR A 40 16.78 -2.52 -16.96
N ASN A 41 17.18 -1.73 -15.96
CA ASN A 41 18.58 -1.34 -15.83
C ASN A 41 19.46 -2.57 -15.56
N HIS A 42 20.27 -2.97 -16.55
CA HIS A 42 21.11 -4.17 -16.49
C HIS A 42 22.08 -4.20 -15.30
N ASN A 43 22.51 -3.04 -14.79
CA ASN A 43 23.42 -2.98 -13.65
C ASN A 43 22.71 -3.23 -12.30
N LEU A 44 21.39 -3.05 -12.24
CA LEU A 44 20.57 -3.25 -11.03
C LEU A 44 19.71 -4.52 -11.09
N ALA A 45 19.57 -5.12 -12.27
CA ALA A 45 18.80 -6.34 -12.46
C ALA A 45 19.32 -7.47 -11.56
N GLY A 46 18.49 -7.94 -10.63
CA GLY A 46 18.76 -9.13 -9.82
C GLY A 46 19.77 -8.98 -8.68
N ILE A 47 20.33 -7.78 -8.42
CA ILE A 47 21.35 -7.57 -7.37
C ILE A 47 20.89 -7.95 -5.95
N ALA A 48 19.57 -8.00 -5.74
CA ALA A 48 18.93 -8.35 -4.47
C ALA A 48 18.16 -9.68 -4.51
N LYS A 49 18.34 -10.52 -5.55
CA LYS A 49 17.66 -11.82 -5.65
C LYS A 49 17.92 -12.68 -4.42
N GLY A 50 16.86 -13.22 -3.82
CA GLY A 50 16.94 -14.08 -2.63
C GLY A 50 17.14 -13.34 -1.31
N ARG A 51 17.21 -11.99 -1.31
CA ARG A 51 17.25 -11.20 -0.07
C ARG A 51 15.84 -10.97 0.46
N ASN A 52 15.73 -10.79 1.77
CA ASN A 52 14.50 -10.34 2.41
C ASN A 52 14.15 -8.92 1.96
N VAL A 53 12.86 -8.63 1.84
CA VAL A 53 12.32 -7.29 1.59
C VAL A 53 11.66 -6.80 2.88
N ILE A 54 12.04 -5.61 3.34
CA ILE A 54 11.43 -4.96 4.50
C ILE A 54 10.96 -3.59 4.04
N LEU A 55 9.64 -3.38 4.11
CA LEU A 55 9.00 -2.11 3.81
C LEU A 55 8.58 -1.44 5.12
N VAL A 56 8.96 -0.17 5.28
CA VAL A 56 8.59 0.63 6.45
C VAL A 56 7.78 1.83 5.98
N SER A 57 6.51 1.89 6.38
CA SER A 57 5.67 3.07 6.15
C SER A 57 5.94 4.11 7.22
N LEU A 58 6.42 5.29 6.81
CA LEU A 58 6.59 6.44 7.69
C LEU A 58 5.32 7.27 7.67
N GLU A 59 4.42 6.99 8.62
CA GLU A 59 3.09 7.61 8.70
C GLU A 59 3.18 9.14 8.65
N SER A 60 2.40 9.73 7.73
CA SER A 60 2.25 11.18 7.54
C SER A 60 3.57 11.98 7.38
N THR A 61 4.68 11.32 7.04
CA THR A 61 5.99 11.97 6.92
C THR A 61 6.16 12.64 5.55
N GLN A 62 6.61 13.89 5.54
CA GLN A 62 6.91 14.63 4.32
C GLN A 62 8.40 14.95 4.23
N SER A 63 8.95 15.01 3.02
CA SER A 63 10.41 15.18 2.80
C SER A 63 10.95 16.51 3.33
N PHE A 64 10.12 17.53 3.54
CA PHE A 64 10.58 18.84 4.01
C PHE A 64 11.22 18.80 5.41
N VAL A 65 10.96 17.78 6.25
CA VAL A 65 11.61 17.66 7.56
C VAL A 65 13.00 17.01 7.50
N VAL A 66 13.36 16.40 6.37
CA VAL A 66 14.66 15.76 6.17
C VAL A 66 15.76 16.82 6.15
N ASN A 67 16.86 16.54 6.85
CA ASN A 67 17.99 17.45 7.05
C ASN A 67 17.62 18.80 7.70
N GLN A 68 16.42 18.96 8.25
CA GLN A 68 16.01 20.17 8.94
C GLN A 68 16.34 20.14 10.43
N LYS A 69 16.44 21.33 11.00
CA LYS A 69 16.64 21.54 12.44
C LYS A 69 15.54 22.40 13.01
N LEU A 70 15.13 22.07 14.23
CA LEU A 70 14.27 22.90 15.07
C LEU A 70 15.02 23.22 16.35
N ASN A 71 15.17 24.51 16.68
CA ASN A 71 15.91 24.98 17.86
C ASN A 71 17.34 24.39 17.96
N GLY A 72 18.03 24.30 16.82
CA GLY A 72 19.40 23.78 16.73
C GLY A 72 19.53 22.25 16.75
N LYS A 73 18.44 21.49 16.90
CA LYS A 73 18.44 20.02 16.90
C LYS A 73 17.85 19.47 15.62
N GLU A 74 18.47 18.44 15.06
CA GLU A 74 17.92 17.75 13.87
C GLU A 74 16.58 17.10 14.18
N ILE A 75 15.62 17.23 13.27
CA ILE A 75 14.28 16.67 13.42
C ILE A 75 14.32 15.14 13.21
N THR A 76 15.11 14.67 12.24
CA THR A 76 15.15 13.27 11.80
C THR A 76 16.59 12.70 11.70
N PRO A 77 17.41 12.78 12.77
CA PRO A 77 18.85 12.51 12.70
C PRO A 77 19.22 11.12 12.18
N TYR A 78 18.48 10.08 12.56
CA TYR A 78 18.72 8.73 12.06
C TYR A 78 18.39 8.60 10.57
N LEU A 79 17.27 9.16 10.12
CA LEU A 79 16.87 9.14 8.72
C LEU A 79 17.88 9.92 7.85
N ASN A 80 18.38 11.05 8.34
CA ASN A 80 19.42 11.83 7.67
C ASN A 80 20.70 11.01 7.45
N ASP A 81 21.11 10.19 8.41
CA ASP A 81 22.25 9.28 8.26
C ASP A 81 21.96 8.11 7.32
N LEU A 82 20.77 7.52 7.42
CA LEU A 82 20.34 6.41 6.58
C LEU A 82 20.32 6.79 5.09
N ILE A 83 19.84 7.99 4.77
CA ILE A 83 19.77 8.52 3.40
C ILE A 83 21.17 8.58 2.76
N LYS A 84 22.21 8.93 3.52
CA LYS A 84 23.59 9.01 3.00
C LYS A 84 24.17 7.64 2.59
N LYS A 85 23.55 6.55 3.05
CA LYS A 85 23.99 5.16 2.83
C LYS A 85 23.04 4.38 1.92
N SER A 86 22.02 5.05 1.37
CA SER A 86 20.92 4.41 0.66
C SER A 86 20.66 5.07 -0.70
N TYR A 87 19.94 4.38 -1.58
CA TYR A 87 19.30 5.04 -2.71
C TYR A 87 18.18 5.94 -2.16
N SER A 88 18.27 7.25 -2.42
CA SER A 88 17.33 8.25 -1.95
C SER A 88 16.75 9.03 -3.13
N PHE A 89 15.45 9.32 -3.07
CA PHE A 89 14.71 9.98 -4.14
C PHE A 89 14.08 11.26 -3.58
N GLU A 90 14.64 12.42 -3.93
CA GLU A 90 14.16 13.71 -3.44
C GLU A 90 12.85 14.16 -4.11
N ASN A 91 12.63 13.70 -5.34
CA ASN A 91 11.45 14.01 -6.16
C ASN A 91 10.47 12.82 -6.18
N PHE A 92 10.14 12.30 -5.00
CA PHE A 92 9.15 11.23 -4.82
C PHE A 92 7.88 11.80 -4.20
N TYR A 93 6.72 11.45 -4.76
CA TYR A 93 5.42 12.00 -4.37
C TYR A 93 4.43 10.88 -4.09
N HIS A 94 3.69 11.00 -2.98
CA HIS A 94 2.56 10.11 -2.74
C HIS A 94 1.42 10.41 -3.73
N GLN A 95 0.66 9.38 -4.10
CA GLN A 95 -0.42 9.48 -5.10
C GLN A 95 -1.79 9.11 -4.52
N THR A 96 -1.92 9.26 -3.20
CA THR A 96 -3.09 8.86 -2.42
C THR A 96 -4.26 9.84 -2.56
N GLY A 97 -5.49 9.32 -2.48
CA GLY A 97 -6.71 10.11 -2.42
C GLY A 97 -7.31 10.14 -1.01
N GLN A 98 -8.60 9.79 -0.92
CA GLN A 98 -9.36 9.78 0.34
C GLN A 98 -9.04 8.57 1.23
N GLY A 99 -8.45 7.50 0.68
CA GLY A 99 -8.06 6.31 1.44
C GLY A 99 -6.72 6.43 2.17
N LYS A 100 -5.98 7.52 1.97
CA LYS A 100 -4.78 7.88 2.74
C LYS A 100 -3.78 6.72 2.83
N THR A 101 -3.53 6.17 4.02
CA THR A 101 -2.61 5.06 4.25
C THR A 101 -3.01 3.81 3.45
N ALA A 102 -4.30 3.49 3.38
CA ALA A 102 -4.79 2.36 2.59
C ALA A 102 -4.55 2.54 1.07
N ASP A 103 -4.65 3.77 0.57
CA ASP A 103 -4.30 4.06 -0.84
C ASP A 103 -2.79 3.89 -1.08
N SER A 104 -1.95 4.29 -0.12
CA SER A 104 -0.51 4.10 -0.23
C SER A 104 -0.15 2.62 -0.27
N GLU A 105 -0.76 1.81 0.60
CA GLU A 105 -0.60 0.35 0.61
C GLU A 105 -1.07 -0.26 -0.71
N PHE A 106 -2.24 0.16 -1.22
CA PHE A 106 -2.78 -0.28 -2.49
C PHE A 106 -1.80 -0.04 -3.66
N ILE A 107 -1.27 1.18 -3.76
CA ILE A 107 -0.32 1.58 -4.80
C ILE A 107 0.96 0.75 -4.72
N VAL A 108 1.53 0.57 -3.53
CA VAL A 108 2.78 -0.17 -3.36
C VAL A 108 2.60 -1.64 -3.75
N ASP A 109 1.50 -2.26 -3.33
CA ASP A 109 1.29 -3.68 -3.57
C ASP A 109 0.83 -3.99 -5.00
N ASN A 110 0.19 -3.06 -5.70
CA ASN A 110 -0.42 -3.34 -7.01
C ASN A 110 0.13 -2.50 -8.16
N SER A 111 0.89 -1.44 -7.89
CA SER A 111 1.28 -0.42 -8.88
C SER A 111 0.07 0.18 -9.63
N LEU A 112 -1.07 0.29 -8.95
CA LEU A 112 -2.31 0.85 -9.47
C LEU A 112 -2.73 2.08 -8.66
N TYR A 113 -3.29 3.08 -9.34
CA TYR A 113 -3.87 4.23 -8.64
C TYR A 113 -5.10 3.81 -7.82
N PRO A 114 -5.35 4.47 -6.68
CA PRO A 114 -6.59 4.31 -5.94
C PRO A 114 -7.77 4.92 -6.70
N LEU A 115 -8.97 4.73 -6.15
CA LEU A 115 -10.17 5.41 -6.66
C LEU A 115 -10.10 6.92 -6.39
N GLY A 116 -10.68 7.72 -7.28
CA GLY A 116 -10.87 9.17 -7.07
C GLY A 116 -11.85 9.53 -5.95
N ARG A 117 -12.42 8.54 -5.26
CA ARG A 117 -13.34 8.70 -4.12
C ARG A 117 -13.29 7.47 -3.21
N GLY A 118 -13.53 7.68 -1.92
CA GLY A 118 -13.48 6.62 -0.92
C GLY A 118 -12.10 5.97 -0.85
N ALA A 119 -12.06 4.74 -0.36
CA ALA A 119 -10.84 3.93 -0.33
C ALA A 119 -11.10 2.58 -1.00
N VAL A 120 -10.16 2.15 -1.84
CA VAL A 120 -10.25 0.85 -2.56
C VAL A 120 -10.46 -0.31 -1.60
N PHE A 121 -9.82 -0.23 -0.42
CA PHE A 121 -9.91 -1.25 0.61
C PHE A 121 -11.34 -1.52 1.08
N PHE A 122 -12.22 -0.51 1.14
CA PHE A 122 -13.60 -0.71 1.58
C PHE A 122 -14.52 -1.17 0.45
N THR A 123 -14.31 -0.66 -0.77
CA THR A 123 -15.29 -0.84 -1.85
C THR A 123 -14.91 -1.92 -2.86
N ASN A 124 -13.66 -2.38 -2.84
CA ASN A 124 -13.10 -3.26 -3.88
C ASN A 124 -12.24 -4.40 -3.33
N ALA A 125 -12.27 -4.67 -2.01
CA ALA A 125 -11.51 -5.79 -1.42
C ALA A 125 -11.89 -7.17 -1.99
N GLY A 126 -13.11 -7.35 -2.52
CA GLY A 126 -13.50 -8.60 -3.18
C GLY A 126 -13.20 -8.65 -4.68
N ASN A 127 -12.27 -7.85 -5.19
CA ASN A 127 -11.74 -7.99 -6.56
C ASN A 127 -10.65 -9.07 -6.61
N GLU A 128 -10.24 -9.48 -7.80
CA GLU A 128 -9.03 -10.25 -8.01
C GLU A 128 -7.85 -9.30 -8.26
N TYR A 129 -6.72 -9.54 -7.60
CA TYR A 129 -5.51 -8.75 -7.70
C TYR A 129 -4.30 -9.68 -7.86
N THR A 130 -3.31 -9.24 -8.64
CA THR A 130 -1.98 -9.88 -8.71
C THR A 130 -0.99 -9.00 -7.94
N ALA A 131 -1.09 -9.01 -6.62
CA ALA A 131 -0.34 -8.12 -5.75
C ALA A 131 1.12 -8.59 -5.55
N MET A 132 2.01 -7.68 -5.18
CA MET A 132 3.41 -7.94 -4.84
C MET A 132 3.61 -9.14 -3.89
N PRO A 133 2.92 -9.25 -2.73
CA PRO A 133 3.03 -10.42 -1.86
C PRO A 133 2.73 -11.75 -2.56
N GLU A 134 1.71 -11.83 -3.42
CA GLU A 134 1.42 -13.03 -4.21
C GLU A 134 2.55 -13.37 -5.19
N ILE A 135 3.06 -12.36 -5.91
CA ILE A 135 4.17 -12.53 -6.85
C ILE A 135 5.42 -13.05 -6.12
N LEU A 136 5.73 -12.48 -4.95
CA LEU A 136 6.88 -12.90 -4.14
C LEU A 136 6.67 -14.31 -3.55
N LYS A 137 5.45 -14.66 -3.16
CA LYS A 137 5.09 -16.00 -2.67
C LYS A 137 5.36 -17.08 -3.72
N ASN A 138 5.07 -16.81 -5.00
CA ASN A 138 5.43 -17.70 -6.11
C ASN A 138 6.95 -17.91 -6.26
N HIS A 139 7.77 -17.05 -5.62
CA HIS A 139 9.22 -17.18 -5.55
C HIS A 139 9.72 -17.69 -4.19
N GLY A 140 8.83 -18.26 -3.37
CA GLY A 140 9.17 -18.90 -2.09
C GLY A 140 9.28 -17.94 -0.90
N TYR A 141 8.84 -16.68 -1.04
CA TYR A 141 8.83 -15.74 0.06
C TYR A 141 7.61 -15.94 0.97
N TYR A 142 7.81 -15.68 2.25
CA TYR A 142 6.75 -15.52 3.23
C TYR A 142 6.52 -14.02 3.46
N SER A 143 5.27 -13.59 3.37
CA SER A 143 4.88 -12.19 3.44
C SER A 143 4.09 -11.90 4.72
N SER A 144 4.48 -10.85 5.44
CA SER A 144 3.82 -10.47 6.68
C SER A 144 3.71 -8.97 6.87
N ILE A 145 2.57 -8.53 7.41
CA ILE A 145 2.32 -7.15 7.84
C ILE A 145 2.32 -7.07 9.36
N PHE A 146 2.85 -5.97 9.88
CA PHE A 146 2.93 -5.64 11.30
C PHE A 146 2.30 -4.28 11.53
N HIS A 147 1.21 -4.23 12.30
CA HIS A 147 0.56 -2.97 12.67
C HIS A 147 -0.20 -3.12 13.98
N ALA A 148 0.19 -2.34 14.99
CA ALA A 148 -0.44 -2.35 16.32
C ALA A 148 -1.78 -1.59 16.35
N ASN A 149 -2.69 -1.92 15.44
CA ASN A 149 -4.06 -1.44 15.43
C ASN A 149 -5.00 -2.60 15.04
N ASN A 150 -6.30 -2.42 15.24
CA ASN A 150 -7.30 -3.43 14.90
C ASN A 150 -7.22 -3.77 13.41
N LYS A 151 -7.18 -5.06 13.08
CA LYS A 151 -7.11 -5.54 11.69
C LYS A 151 -8.25 -5.10 10.79
N SER A 152 -9.44 -4.81 11.34
CA SER A 152 -10.59 -4.35 10.57
C SER A 152 -10.49 -2.86 10.23
N PHE A 153 -9.53 -2.13 10.82
CA PHE A 153 -9.28 -0.74 10.47
C PHE A 153 -8.81 -0.66 9.02
N TRP A 154 -9.42 0.24 8.25
CA TRP A 154 -9.30 0.29 6.79
C TRP A 154 -9.73 -0.99 6.04
N ASN A 155 -10.45 -1.93 6.66
CA ASN A 155 -10.81 -3.22 6.02
C ASN A 155 -9.59 -4.05 5.57
N ARG A 156 -8.47 -3.94 6.32
CA ARG A 156 -7.21 -4.60 6.00
C ARG A 156 -7.29 -6.11 6.10
N ASP A 157 -8.05 -6.64 7.04
CA ASP A 157 -8.22 -8.10 7.20
C ASP A 157 -8.76 -8.77 5.93
N ILE A 158 -9.73 -8.16 5.26
CA ILE A 158 -10.25 -8.65 3.98
C ILE A 158 -9.26 -8.36 2.85
N MET A 159 -8.77 -7.12 2.73
CA MET A 159 -7.93 -6.74 1.59
C MET A 159 -6.59 -7.50 1.57
N TYR A 160 -5.96 -7.74 2.73
CA TYR A 160 -4.70 -8.47 2.79
C TYR A 160 -4.85 -9.95 2.47
N ASP A 161 -5.99 -10.57 2.77
CA ASP A 161 -6.30 -11.93 2.31
C ASP A 161 -6.46 -11.96 0.77
N THR A 162 -7.09 -10.94 0.20
CA THR A 162 -7.19 -10.79 -1.26
C THR A 162 -5.81 -10.61 -1.89
N PHE A 163 -4.92 -9.81 -1.30
CA PHE A 163 -3.53 -9.65 -1.75
C PHE A 163 -2.65 -10.87 -1.51
N LYS A 164 -3.13 -11.90 -0.80
CA LYS A 164 -2.38 -13.13 -0.48
C LYS A 164 -1.19 -12.92 0.48
N TYR A 165 -1.29 -11.95 1.39
CA TYR A 165 -0.38 -11.91 2.53
C TYR A 165 -0.53 -13.17 3.38
N ASP A 166 0.59 -13.74 3.83
CA ASP A 166 0.56 -14.97 4.64
C ASP A 166 0.13 -14.71 6.08
N LYS A 167 0.50 -13.55 6.63
CA LYS A 167 0.19 -13.20 8.02
C LYS A 167 0.07 -11.72 8.25
N PHE A 168 -0.98 -11.33 8.97
CA PHE A 168 -1.12 -10.02 9.56
C PHE A 168 -0.99 -10.11 11.09
N TYR A 169 0.04 -9.47 11.63
CA TYR A 169 0.23 -9.23 13.06
C TYR A 169 -0.44 -7.91 13.42
N ASP A 170 -1.70 -7.99 13.83
CA ASP A 170 -2.51 -6.85 14.28
C ASP A 170 -2.27 -6.54 15.76
N ILE A 171 -3.07 -5.64 16.34
CA ILE A 171 -2.99 -5.24 17.76
C ILE A 171 -2.90 -6.42 18.75
N ASN A 172 -3.53 -7.56 18.46
CA ASN A 172 -3.52 -8.73 19.36
C ASN A 172 -2.15 -9.43 19.42
N SER A 173 -1.22 -9.06 18.53
CA SER A 173 0.15 -9.57 18.50
C SER A 173 1.11 -8.72 19.36
N TYR A 174 0.61 -7.66 19.99
CA TYR A 174 1.38 -6.71 20.79
C TYR A 174 0.86 -6.69 22.23
N ASP A 175 1.73 -6.34 23.17
CA ASP A 175 1.33 -5.97 24.53
C ASP A 175 1.02 -4.47 24.55
N VAL A 176 -0.26 -4.12 24.60
CA VAL A 176 -0.75 -2.73 24.51
C VAL A 176 -1.40 -2.34 25.83
N ASN A 177 -0.93 -1.24 26.42
CA ASN A 177 -1.40 -0.67 27.67
C ASN A 177 -1.40 0.86 27.61
N GLU A 178 -1.93 1.51 28.65
CA GLU A 178 -2.03 2.98 28.69
C GLU A 178 -0.67 3.70 28.67
N GLU A 179 0.42 3.04 29.06
CA GLU A 179 1.76 3.63 29.10
C GLU A 179 2.46 3.62 27.73
N ASN A 180 2.09 2.67 26.85
CA ASN A 180 2.74 2.46 25.55
C ASN A 180 1.85 2.74 24.33
N SER A 181 0.61 3.20 24.55
CA SER A 181 -0.33 3.57 23.49
C SER A 181 -0.61 5.07 23.45
N VAL A 182 -0.78 5.62 22.25
CA VAL A 182 -1.21 7.01 22.04
C VAL A 182 -1.96 7.16 20.72
N GLY A 183 -3.15 7.76 20.77
CA GLY A 183 -3.96 8.02 19.59
C GLY A 183 -4.58 6.75 19.01
N TRP A 184 -3.96 6.16 17.99
CA TRP A 184 -4.52 5.04 17.21
C TRP A 184 -3.98 3.65 17.59
N GLY A 185 -3.14 3.58 18.62
CA GLY A 185 -2.51 2.35 19.11
C GLY A 185 -1.40 2.65 20.10
#